data_AF-A0A1M7Z6R0-F1
#
_entry.id   AF-A0A1M7Z6R0-F1
#
_cell.length_a   1.000
_cell.length_b   1.000
_cell.length_c   1.000
_cell.angle_alpha   90.00
_cell.angle_beta   90.00
_cell.angle_gamma   90.00
#
_symmetry.space_group_name_H-M   'P 1'
#
loop_
_entity.id
_entity.type
_entity.pdbx_description
1 polymer ?
#
loop_
_entity_poly.entity_id
_entity_poly.type
_entity_poly.pdbx_seq_one_letter_code
_entity_poly.pdbx_strand_id
1 'polypeptide(L)'
;MYKFISEHSIYQYFGDDDPEMIREMIQIILETNVKDLQELDDFFDKADFPTIKKRCHKAKPSMSYIGALKTRKVLEDIEADLEHSQEKNSELKEHLGEIEKELNQFLKALP
;
A
#
# COMPACT_ATOMS: atom_id res chain seq x y z
N MET A 1 -15.16 4.41 10.08
CA MET A 1 -14.62 5.17 8.94
C MET A 1 -13.13 4.96 8.96
N TYR A 2 -12.55 4.49 7.85
CA TYR A 2 -11.12 4.25 7.73
C TYR A 2 -10.34 5.55 7.57
N LYS A 3 -9.09 5.57 8.05
CA LYS A 3 -8.16 6.70 8.03
C LYS A 3 -7.38 6.77 6.71
N PHE A 4 -7.01 5.62 6.14
CA PHE A 4 -6.21 5.55 4.91
C PHE A 4 -6.99 4.97 3.73
N ILE A 5 -7.72 3.87 3.91
CA ILE A 5 -8.44 3.22 2.81
C ILE A 5 -9.82 3.83 2.57
N SER A 6 -10.43 3.51 1.44
CA SER A 6 -11.78 3.92 1.05
C SER A 6 -12.58 2.74 0.53
N GLU A 7 -13.64 2.36 1.23
CA GLU A 7 -14.58 1.31 0.77
C GLU A 7 -15.13 1.62 -0.62
N HIS A 8 -15.51 2.89 -0.84
CA HIS A 8 -16.01 3.34 -2.13
C HIS A 8 -14.99 3.09 -3.26
N SER A 9 -13.71 3.34 -3.01
CA SER A 9 -12.65 3.10 -4.00
C SER A 9 -12.46 1.60 -4.25
N ILE A 10 -12.45 0.79 -3.18
CA ILE A 10 -12.34 -0.67 -3.28
C ILE A 10 -13.47 -1.23 -4.16
N TYR A 11 -14.72 -0.87 -3.87
CA TYR A 11 -15.87 -1.31 -4.67
C TYR A 11 -15.86 -0.76 -6.09
N GLN A 12 -15.44 0.49 -6.29
CA GLN A 12 -15.33 1.08 -7.63
C GLN A 12 -14.31 0.32 -8.51
N TYR A 13 -13.23 -0.20 -7.91
CA TYR A 13 -12.17 -0.88 -8.65
C TYR A 13 -12.41 -2.39 -8.83
N PHE A 14 -12.97 -3.06 -7.82
CA PHE A 14 -13.14 -4.52 -7.82
C PHE A 14 -14.59 -4.99 -8.07
N GLY A 15 -15.55 -4.06 -8.14
CA GLY A 15 -16.97 -4.40 -8.16
C GLY A 15 -17.53 -4.58 -6.75
N ASP A 16 -18.84 -4.40 -6.58
CA ASP A 16 -19.57 -4.63 -5.33
C ASP A 16 -20.44 -5.90 -5.38
N ASP A 17 -20.48 -6.59 -6.52
CA ASP A 17 -21.28 -7.79 -6.78
C ASP A 17 -20.54 -9.12 -6.55
N ASP A 18 -19.21 -9.09 -6.40
CA ASP A 18 -18.39 -10.28 -6.15
C ASP A 18 -17.46 -10.10 -4.92
N PRO A 19 -17.97 -10.41 -3.70
CA PRO A 19 -17.19 -10.33 -2.47
C PRO A 19 -15.94 -11.23 -2.46
N GLU A 20 -15.98 -12.39 -3.12
CA GLU A 20 -14.83 -13.30 -3.16
C GLU A 20 -13.70 -12.71 -4.01
N MET A 21 -14.02 -12.08 -5.15
CA MET A 21 -13.02 -11.34 -5.93
C MET A 21 -12.37 -10.22 -5.10
N ILE A 22 -13.16 -9.43 -4.36
CA ILE A 22 -12.63 -8.37 -3.49
C ILE A 22 -11.68 -8.96 -2.44
N ARG A 23 -12.06 -10.08 -1.83
CA ARG A 23 -11.25 -10.78 -0.83
C ARG A 23 -9.92 -11.21 -1.42
N GLU A 24 -9.92 -11.86 -2.58
CA GLU A 24 -8.69 -12.30 -3.27
C GLU A 24 -7.79 -11.11 -3.63
N MET A 25 -8.35 -10.04 -4.18
CA MET A 25 -7.59 -8.86 -4.59
C MET A 25 -6.95 -8.14 -3.40
N ILE A 26 -7.67 -7.98 -2.29
CA ILE A 26 -7.10 -7.40 -1.07
C ILE A 26 -6.03 -8.31 -0.47
N GLN A 27 -6.24 -9.63 -0.47
CA GLN A 27 -5.24 -10.58 0.02
C GLN A 27 -3.94 -10.49 -0.80
N ILE A 28 -4.04 -10.39 -2.12
CA ILE A 28 -2.88 -10.17 -3.00
C ILE A 28 -2.17 -8.87 -2.65
N ILE A 29 -2.90 -7.77 -2.43
CA ILE A 29 -2.31 -6.47 -2.06
C ILE A 29 -1.57 -6.56 -0.72
N LEU A 30 -2.13 -7.26 0.27
CA LEU A 30 -1.51 -7.49 1.58
C LEU A 30 -0.23 -8.32 1.46
N GLU A 31 -0.30 -9.44 0.75
CA GLU A 31 0.81 -10.41 0.64
C GLU A 31 1.93 -9.95 -0.29
N THR A 32 1.64 -9.03 -1.21
CA THR A 32 2.62 -8.50 -2.16
C THR A 32 2.98 -7.05 -1.84
N ASN A 33 2.13 -6.09 -2.20
CA ASN A 33 2.49 -4.67 -2.16
C ASN A 33 2.75 -4.17 -0.74
N VAL A 34 1.92 -4.53 0.24
CA VAL A 34 2.12 -4.09 1.63
C VAL A 34 3.37 -4.72 2.22
N LYS A 35 3.49 -6.05 2.09
CA LYS A 35 4.65 -6.80 2.58
C LYS A 35 5.97 -6.35 1.93
N ASP A 36 6.01 -6.21 0.61
CA ASP A 36 7.19 -5.75 -0.12
C ASP A 36 7.64 -4.36 0.33
N LEU A 37 6.71 -3.47 0.67
CA LEU A 37 7.03 -2.13 1.13
C LEU A 37 7.51 -2.11 2.60
N GLN A 38 7.05 -3.04 3.45
CA GLN A 38 7.53 -3.16 4.83
C GLN A 38 9.04 -3.51 4.90
N GLU A 39 9.54 -4.24 3.89
CA GLU A 39 10.94 -4.66 3.77
C GLU A 39 11.88 -3.57 3.20
N LEU A 40 11.40 -2.34 2.94
CA LEU A 40 12.23 -1.31 2.31
C LEU A 40 13.48 -0.91 3.10
N ASP A 41 13.48 -1.00 4.44
CA ASP A 41 14.64 -0.68 5.28
C ASP A 41 15.88 -1.46 4.84
N ASP A 42 15.74 -2.76 4.56
CA ASP A 42 16.85 -3.62 4.16
C ASP A 42 17.50 -3.15 2.85
N PHE A 43 16.75 -2.47 1.99
CA PHE A 43 17.25 -1.92 0.73
C PHE A 43 17.83 -0.52 0.93
N PHE A 44 17.28 0.28 1.85
CA PHE A 44 17.88 1.56 2.24
C PHE A 44 19.26 1.35 2.88
N ASP A 45 19.39 0.38 3.78
CA ASP A 45 20.66 0.04 4.45
C ASP A 45 21.74 -0.43 3.46
N LYS A 46 21.32 -1.06 2.35
CA LYS A 46 22.22 -1.52 1.28
C LYS A 46 22.42 -0.49 0.16
N ALA A 47 21.79 0.68 0.26
CA ALA A 47 21.71 1.68 -0.81
C ALA A 47 21.23 1.10 -2.16
N ASP A 48 20.33 0.10 -2.13
CA ASP A 48 19.74 -0.50 -3.34
C ASP A 48 18.52 0.31 -3.82
N PHE A 49 18.80 1.54 -4.24
CA PHE A 49 17.81 2.49 -4.76
C PHE A 49 17.04 1.98 -6.00
N PRO A 50 17.65 1.22 -6.93
CA PRO A 50 16.90 0.61 -8.03
C PRO A 50 15.77 -0.30 -7.56
N THR A 51 16.00 -1.11 -6.52
CA THR A 51 14.97 -1.99 -5.95
C THR A 51 13.90 -1.19 -5.21
N ILE A 52 14.29 -0.19 -4.41
CA ILE A 52 13.35 0.71 -3.70
C ILE A 52 12.40 1.37 -4.71
N LYS A 53 12.96 1.98 -5.76
CA LYS A 53 12.19 2.63 -6.82
C LYS A 53 11.19 1.68 -7.45
N LYS A 54 11.63 0.47 -7.79
CA LYS A 54 10.79 -0.55 -8.42
C LYS A 54 9.63 -1.00 -7.51
N ARG A 55 9.87 -1.20 -6.21
CA ARG A 55 8.83 -1.59 -5.25
C ARG A 55 7.81 -0.47 -5.04
N CYS A 56 8.25 0.77 -4.85
CA CYS A 56 7.38 1.93 -4.76
C CYS A 56 6.53 2.09 -6.04
N HIS A 57 7.15 2.02 -7.21
CA HIS A 57 6.47 2.15 -8.49
C HIS A 57 5.33 1.15 -8.66
N LYS A 58 5.59 -0.12 -8.33
CA LYS A 58 4.63 -1.22 -8.44
C LYS A 58 3.47 -1.12 -7.45
N ALA A 59 3.69 -0.55 -6.27
CA ALA A 59 2.67 -0.46 -5.23
C ALA A 59 1.73 0.74 -5.38
N LYS A 60 2.13 1.81 -6.08
CA LYS A 60 1.29 2.99 -6.35
C LYS A 60 -0.11 2.68 -6.92
N PRO A 61 -0.27 1.83 -7.97
CA PRO A 61 -1.60 1.48 -8.46
C PRO A 61 -2.44 0.78 -7.39
N SER A 62 -1.87 -0.19 -6.67
CA SER A 62 -2.56 -0.89 -5.58
C SER A 62 -3.05 0.04 -4.48
N MET A 63 -2.24 1.04 -4.09
CA MET A 63 -2.67 2.07 -3.14
C MET A 63 -3.83 2.91 -3.67
N SER A 64 -3.90 3.14 -4.99
CA SER A 64 -5.04 3.83 -5.61
C SER A 64 -6.31 2.99 -5.57
N TYR A 65 -6.20 1.68 -5.83
CA TYR A 65 -7.34 0.77 -5.84
C TYR A 65 -8.06 0.74 -4.49
N ILE A 66 -7.30 0.76 -3.39
CA ILE A 66 -7.86 0.76 -2.04
C ILE A 66 -8.15 2.17 -1.49
N GLY A 67 -7.94 3.23 -2.29
CA GLY A 67 -8.14 4.62 -1.87
C GLY A 67 -7.09 5.20 -0.92
N ALA A 68 -5.96 4.52 -0.73
CA ALA A 68 -4.82 4.97 0.10
C ALA A 68 -3.99 6.07 -0.59
N LEU A 69 -4.64 7.18 -0.96
CA LEU A 69 -4.04 8.26 -1.75
C LEU A 69 -2.88 8.96 -1.02
N LYS A 70 -2.95 9.08 0.31
CA LYS A 70 -1.84 9.62 1.12
C LYS A 70 -0.61 8.73 1.04
N THR A 71 -0.78 7.41 1.16
CA THR A 71 0.32 6.44 1.03
C THR A 71 0.90 6.46 -0.37
N ARG A 72 0.04 6.53 -1.40
CA ARG A 72 0.51 6.70 -2.78
C ARG A 72 1.39 7.95 -2.94
N LYS A 73 1.01 9.08 -2.35
CA LYS A 73 1.80 10.31 -2.37
C LYS A 73 3.19 10.10 -1.75
N VAL A 74 3.27 9.42 -0.61
CA VAL A 74 4.56 9.07 0.03
C VAL A 74 5.43 8.21 -0.88
N LEU A 75 4.85 7.24 -1.60
CA LEU A 75 5.59 6.44 -2.59
C LEU A 75 6.14 7.29 -3.74
N GLU A 76 5.35 8.26 -4.24
CA GLU A 76 5.79 9.21 -5.25
C GLU A 76 6.94 10.09 -4.76
N ASP A 77 6.88 10.55 -3.51
CA ASP A 77 7.92 11.36 -2.89
C ASP A 77 9.21 10.56 -2.69
N ILE A 78 9.13 9.28 -2.28
CA ILE A 78 10.29 8.38 -2.19
C ILE A 78 10.94 8.17 -3.57
N GLU A 79 10.15 7.93 -4.62
CA GLU A 79 10.67 7.74 -5.97
C GLU A 79 11.33 9.00 -6.56
N ALA A 80 10.93 10.18 -6.10
CA ALA A 80 11.46 11.46 -6.56
C ALA A 80 12.83 11.79 -5.93
N ASP A 81 13.09 11.33 -4.70
CA ASP A 81 14.33 11.60 -3.97
C ASP A 81 14.79 10.37 -3.15
N LEU A 82 15.24 9.33 -3.84
CA LEU A 82 15.58 8.04 -3.23
C LEU A 82 16.67 8.13 -2.16
N GLU A 83 17.66 8.99 -2.34
CA GLU A 83 18.82 9.10 -1.45
C GLU A 83 18.49 9.83 -0.14
N HIS A 84 17.47 10.69 -0.13
CA HIS A 84 17.10 11.50 1.05
C HIS A 84 15.70 11.17 1.59
N SER A 85 15.09 10.08 1.15
CA SER A 85 13.70 9.72 1.51
C SER A 85 13.58 8.71 2.65
N GLN A 86 14.64 8.50 3.45
CA GLN A 86 14.58 7.55 4.57
C GLN A 86 13.56 7.94 5.65
N GLU A 87 13.38 9.24 5.92
CA GLU A 87 12.30 9.72 6.81
C GLU A 87 10.90 9.41 6.21
N LYS A 88 10.76 9.55 4.89
CA LYS A 88 9.52 9.19 4.18
C LYS A 88 9.22 7.70 4.21
N ASN A 89 10.25 6.87 4.23
CA ASN A 89 10.08 5.44 4.44
C ASN A 89 9.59 5.11 5.86
N SER A 90 9.99 5.88 6.88
CA SER A 90 9.41 5.74 8.23
C SER A 90 7.92 6.13 8.25
N GLU A 91 7.55 7.25 7.62
CA GLU A 91 6.15 7.66 7.41
C GLU A 91 5.35 6.58 6.66
N LEU A 92 5.93 6.01 5.60
CA LEU A 92 5.33 4.93 4.83
C LEU A 92 5.02 3.72 5.71
N LYS A 93 5.93 3.31 6.59
CA LYS A 93 5.72 2.15 7.47
C LYS A 93 4.57 2.33 8.44
N GLU A 94 4.40 3.53 8.99
CA GLU A 94 3.25 3.86 9.82
C GLU A 94 1.94 3.75 9.01
N HIS A 95 1.94 4.28 7.79
CA HIS A 95 0.79 4.16 6.89
C HIS A 95 0.46 2.70 6.57
N LEU A 96 1.47 1.88 6.27
CA LEU A 96 1.28 0.45 5.95
C LEU A 96 0.70 -0.33 7.12
N GLY A 97 1.18 -0.08 8.35
CA GLY A 97 0.64 -0.74 9.54
C GLY A 97 -0.83 -0.42 9.80
N GLU A 98 -1.27 0.82 9.52
CA GLU A 98 -2.68 1.18 9.62
C GLU A 98 -3.50 0.64 8.44
N ILE A 99 -3.00 0.71 7.20
CA ILE A 99 -3.66 0.11 6.02
C ILE A 99 -3.89 -1.39 6.23
N GLU A 100 -2.90 -2.12 6.73
CA GLU A 100 -3.02 -3.55 7.00
C GLU A 100 -4.15 -3.84 7.99
N LYS A 101 -4.26 -3.06 9.08
CA LYS A 101 -5.37 -3.19 10.05
C LYS A 101 -6.72 -2.87 9.41
N GLU A 102 -6.80 -1.81 8.63
CA GLU A 102 -8.04 -1.36 7.99
C GLU A 102 -8.54 -2.35 6.93
N LEU A 103 -7.65 -2.87 6.09
CA LEU A 103 -8.00 -3.89 5.10
C LEU A 103 -8.47 -5.18 5.78
N ASN A 104 -7.79 -5.63 6.84
CA ASN A 104 -8.23 -6.78 7.63
C ASN A 104 -9.59 -6.54 8.31
N GLN A 105 -9.87 -5.32 8.78
CA GLN A 105 -11.17 -4.96 9.32
C GLN A 105 -12.25 -4.99 8.23
N PHE A 106 -11.96 -4.44 7.05
CA PHE A 106 -12.85 -4.47 5.91
C PHE A 106 -13.18 -5.91 5.48
N LEU A 107 -12.17 -6.79 5.35
CA LEU A 107 -12.36 -8.20 5.00
C LEU A 107 -13.22 -9.00 6.01
N LYS A 108 -13.24 -8.58 7.28
CA LYS A 108 -14.10 -9.19 8.32
C LYS A 108 -15.54 -8.68 8.26
N ALA A 109 -15.75 -7.49 7.71
CA ALA A 109 -17.07 -6.88 7.53
C ALA A 109 -17.69 -7.21 6.17
N LEU A 110 -16.89 -7.75 5.24
CA LEU A 110 -17.35 -8.22 3.94
C LEU A 110 -18.41 -9.34 4.13
N PRO A 111 -19.56 -9.28 3.44
CA PRO A 111 -20.63 -10.28 3.55
C PRO A 111 -20.24 -11.69 3.10
#